data_AF-A0A958Y0R2-F1
#
_entry.id   AF-A0A958Y0R2-F1
#
_cell.length_a   1.000
_cell.length_b   1.000
_cell.length_c   1.000
_cell.angle_alpha   90.00
_cell.angle_beta   90.00
_cell.angle_gamma   90.00
#
_symmetry.space_group_name_H-M   'P 1'
#
loop_
_entity.id
_entity.type
_entity.pdbx_description
1 polymer ?
#
loop_
_entity_poly.entity_id
_entity_poly.type
_entity_poly.pdbx_seq_one_letter_code
_entity_poly.pdbx_strand_id
1 'polypeptide(L)'
;MTFIRACQHIDNYTADHESRVSLTGAERLDFPDNHIEADNRLSWMLGKLGKKYGKDAFYVHLRRDREITAISFNRRWDYPNSIIKAYTEGILMAGKMRGLEYCVDYVDTVTDNIEHFLRDKPNKLVIDLEEIKTGFRKFWSAIGAEGDLQAALHEMDHHYNRSKKNGTLIQRIKNLVNR
;
A
#
# COMPACT_ATOMS: atom_id res chain seq x y z
N MET A 1 -3.32 -0.41 -5.45
CA MET A 1 -4.22 -0.35 -6.63
C MET A 1 -5.05 -1.63 -6.81
N THR A 2 -4.48 -2.82 -7.00
CA THR A 2 -5.28 -4.03 -7.24
C THR A 2 -6.25 -4.40 -6.12
N PHE A 3 -5.81 -4.32 -4.86
CA PHE A 3 -6.68 -4.62 -3.72
C PHE A 3 -7.93 -3.73 -3.71
N ILE A 4 -7.75 -2.42 -3.91
CA ILE A 4 -8.88 -1.49 -3.90
C ILE A 4 -9.81 -1.69 -5.11
N ARG A 5 -9.27 -2.08 -6.27
CA ARG A 5 -10.09 -2.40 -7.45
C ARG A 5 -10.94 -3.63 -7.21
N ALA A 6 -10.40 -4.64 -6.52
CA ALA A 6 -11.19 -5.77 -6.07
C ALA A 6 -12.33 -5.33 -5.13
N CYS A 7 -12.07 -4.37 -4.22
CA CYS A 7 -13.10 -3.81 -3.35
C CYS A 7 -14.20 -3.02 -4.09
N GLN A 8 -13.98 -2.57 -5.33
CA GLN A 8 -15.02 -1.88 -6.12
C GLN A 8 -16.14 -2.81 -6.59
N HIS A 9 -15.97 -4.13 -6.45
CA HIS A 9 -17.01 -5.14 -6.70
C HIS A 9 -17.85 -5.47 -5.45
N ILE A 10 -17.64 -4.73 -4.35
CA ILE A 10 -18.43 -4.83 -3.12
C ILE A 10 -19.58 -3.82 -3.21
N ASP A 11 -20.81 -4.27 -3.01
CA ASP A 11 -22.01 -3.44 -3.19
C ASP A 11 -22.38 -2.63 -1.94
N ASN A 12 -22.06 -3.15 -0.75
CA ASN A 12 -22.41 -2.53 0.54
C ASN A 12 -21.29 -1.67 1.15
N TYR A 13 -20.16 -1.50 0.46
CA TYR A 13 -19.07 -0.59 0.84
C TYR A 13 -18.63 0.25 -0.36
N THR A 14 -18.29 1.51 -0.11
CA THR A 14 -17.54 2.31 -1.09
C THR A 14 -16.05 2.01 -0.97
N ALA A 15 -15.28 2.19 -2.05
CA ALA A 15 -13.85 1.87 -2.06
C ALA A 15 -13.03 2.85 -2.90
N ASP A 16 -12.06 3.53 -2.29
CA ASP A 16 -11.15 4.45 -2.98
C ASP A 16 -9.68 4.33 -2.54
N HIS A 17 -8.80 4.93 -3.36
CA HIS A 17 -7.36 4.91 -3.15
C HIS A 17 -6.80 6.32 -3.11
N GLU A 18 -6.25 6.69 -1.96
CA GLU A 18 -5.65 8.00 -1.69
C GLU A 18 -6.67 9.14 -1.90
N SER A 19 -7.97 8.90 -1.62
CA SER A 19 -9.09 9.79 -1.94
C SER A 19 -8.97 11.17 -1.30
N ARG A 20 -8.29 11.23 -0.15
CA ARG A 20 -8.16 12.42 0.69
C ARG A 20 -6.71 12.84 0.93
N VAL A 21 -5.77 12.37 0.10
CA VAL A 21 -4.33 12.52 0.36
C VAL A 21 -3.84 13.97 0.47
N SER A 22 -4.48 14.91 -0.24
CA SER A 22 -4.15 16.34 -0.23
C SER A 22 -4.86 17.13 0.87
N LEU A 23 -5.84 16.55 1.56
CA LEU A 23 -6.59 17.21 2.62
C LEU A 23 -5.79 17.22 3.92
N THR A 24 -6.15 18.14 4.83
CA THR A 24 -5.47 18.27 6.13
C THR A 24 -6.47 18.30 7.29
N GLY A 25 -5.99 18.43 8.52
CA GLY A 25 -6.88 18.49 9.69
C GLY A 25 -7.73 17.23 9.87
N ALA A 26 -9.02 17.43 10.17
CA ALA A 26 -10.02 16.37 10.33
C ALA A 26 -10.48 15.78 8.98
N GLU A 27 -10.53 16.61 7.93
CA GLU A 27 -10.98 16.23 6.59
C GLU A 27 -10.12 15.13 5.98
N ARG A 28 -8.83 15.09 6.34
CA ARG A 28 -7.87 14.07 5.88
C ARG A 28 -8.31 12.64 6.16
N LEU A 29 -9.04 12.45 7.26
CA LEU A 29 -9.53 11.15 7.71
C LEU A 29 -11.05 11.16 7.81
N ASP A 30 -11.76 12.00 7.04
CA ASP A 30 -13.22 12.07 7.10
C ASP A 30 -13.89 11.13 6.11
N PHE A 31 -13.53 9.85 6.17
CA PHE A 31 -14.16 8.83 5.35
C PHE A 31 -15.60 8.58 5.80
N PRO A 32 -16.54 8.39 4.86
CA PRO A 32 -17.93 8.08 5.20
C PRO A 32 -18.03 6.68 5.83
N ASP A 33 -19.18 6.40 6.45
CA ASP A 33 -19.48 5.05 6.93
C ASP A 33 -19.46 4.05 5.77
N ASN A 34 -19.09 2.80 6.07
CA ASN A 34 -18.94 1.72 5.09
C ASN A 34 -18.01 2.11 3.92
N HIS A 35 -16.87 2.72 4.23
CA HIS A 35 -15.85 3.07 3.27
C HIS A 35 -14.56 2.27 3.49
N ILE A 36 -13.99 1.77 2.39
CA ILE A 36 -12.69 1.11 2.33
C ILE A 36 -11.71 2.09 1.69
N GLU A 37 -10.74 2.57 2.45
CA GLU A 37 -9.67 3.43 1.93
C GLU A 37 -8.35 2.64 1.86
N ALA A 38 -7.67 2.73 0.72
CA ALA A 38 -6.30 2.25 0.57
C ALA A 38 -5.34 3.41 0.31
N ASP A 39 -4.53 3.74 1.32
CA ASP A 39 -3.54 4.82 1.23
C ASP A 39 -2.32 4.48 2.09
N ASN A 40 -1.15 4.36 1.46
CA ASN A 40 0.08 3.98 2.14
C ASN A 40 0.62 5.06 3.09
N ARG A 41 0.16 6.32 2.98
CA ARG A 41 0.56 7.43 3.86
C ARG A 41 -0.19 7.42 5.17
N LEU A 42 -1.25 6.62 5.30
CA LEU A 42 -1.94 6.44 6.57
C LEU A 42 -1.05 5.85 7.67
N SER A 43 0.03 5.15 7.30
CA SER A 43 1.07 4.70 8.24
C SER A 43 1.78 5.84 8.97
N TRP A 44 1.73 7.07 8.45
CA TRP A 44 2.23 8.28 9.10
C TRP A 44 1.16 9.01 9.92
N MET A 45 -0.08 8.49 9.95
CA MET A 45 -1.24 9.10 10.59
C MET A 45 -1.86 8.21 11.67
N LEU A 46 -1.12 7.21 12.18
CA LEU A 46 -1.62 6.21 13.13
C LEU A 46 -2.22 6.82 14.40
N GLY A 47 -1.61 7.89 14.94
CA GLY A 47 -2.18 8.61 16.08
C GLY A 47 -3.54 9.26 15.78
N LYS A 48 -3.70 9.82 14.57
CA LYS A 48 -4.98 10.41 14.14
C LYS A 48 -6.03 9.33 13.85
N LEU A 49 -5.63 8.22 13.23
CA LEU A 49 -6.50 7.05 13.02
C LEU A 49 -6.97 6.48 14.35
N GLY A 50 -6.07 6.32 15.32
CA GLY A 50 -6.42 5.85 16.66
C GLY A 50 -7.38 6.77 17.38
N LYS A 51 -7.20 8.10 17.25
CA LYS A 51 -8.11 9.08 17.84
C LYS A 51 -9.50 9.08 17.19
N LYS A 52 -9.57 8.99 15.85
CA LYS A 52 -10.83 9.12 15.12
C LYS A 52 -11.63 7.83 15.06
N TYR A 53 -10.98 6.72 14.75
CA TYR A 53 -11.63 5.44 14.47
C TYR A 53 -11.37 4.37 15.54
N GLY A 54 -10.33 4.53 16.35
CA GLY A 54 -10.13 3.72 17.56
C GLY A 54 -10.21 2.22 17.33
N LYS A 55 -11.22 1.58 17.93
CA LYS A 55 -11.51 0.14 17.81
C LYS A 55 -12.67 -0.16 16.86
N ASP A 56 -13.31 0.88 16.33
CA ASP A 56 -14.55 0.78 15.56
C ASP A 56 -14.26 0.48 14.08
N ALA A 57 -13.10 0.90 13.56
CA ALA A 57 -12.66 0.54 12.22
C ALA A 57 -12.10 -0.88 12.13
N PHE A 58 -12.21 -1.46 10.93
CA PHE A 58 -11.52 -2.68 10.54
C PHE A 58 -10.19 -2.33 9.85
N TYR A 59 -9.07 -2.73 10.45
CA TYR A 59 -7.75 -2.39 9.93
C TYR A 59 -7.13 -3.53 9.12
N VAL A 60 -6.67 -3.23 7.90
CA VAL A 60 -5.97 -4.20 7.04
C VAL A 60 -4.52 -3.77 6.86
N HIS A 61 -3.58 -4.63 7.27
CA HIS A 61 -2.16 -4.48 6.94
C HIS A 61 -1.81 -5.38 5.76
N LEU A 62 -1.63 -4.78 4.59
CA LEU A 62 -1.09 -5.48 3.43
C LEU A 62 0.42 -5.59 3.57
N ARG A 63 0.94 -6.81 3.66
CA ARG A 63 2.36 -7.10 3.82
C ARG A 63 2.88 -7.83 2.59
N ARG A 64 4.16 -7.64 2.32
CA ARG A 64 4.92 -8.37 1.30
C ARG A 64 6.26 -8.71 1.91
N ASP A 65 6.99 -9.66 1.31
CA ASP A 65 8.40 -9.87 1.63
C ASP A 65 9.18 -8.54 1.79
N ARG A 66 9.92 -8.46 2.90
CA ARG A 66 10.63 -7.27 3.36
C ARG A 66 11.69 -6.83 2.37
N GLU A 67 12.53 -7.75 1.91
CA GLU A 67 13.65 -7.44 1.01
C GLU A 67 13.14 -7.02 -0.37
N ILE A 68 12.15 -7.74 -0.90
CA ILE A 68 11.49 -7.39 -2.17
C ILE A 68 10.85 -6.00 -2.08
N THR A 69 10.25 -5.67 -0.94
CA THR A 69 9.67 -4.34 -0.70
C THR A 69 10.73 -3.26 -0.67
N ALA A 70 11.84 -3.46 0.06
CA ALA A 70 12.95 -2.53 0.11
C ALA A 70 13.58 -2.31 -1.28
N ILE A 71 13.80 -3.39 -2.04
CA ILE A 71 14.29 -3.31 -3.44
C ILE A 71 13.33 -2.51 -4.32
N SER A 72 12.02 -2.64 -4.09
CA SER A 72 11.01 -1.85 -4.82
C SER A 72 11.12 -0.36 -4.51
N PHE A 73 11.36 0.03 -3.26
CA PHE A 73 11.57 1.42 -2.87
C PHE A 73 12.90 1.98 -3.36
N ASN A 74 13.95 1.17 -3.39
CA ASN A 74 15.27 1.57 -3.86
C ASN A 74 15.28 2.00 -5.35
N ARG A 75 14.23 1.68 -6.11
CA ARG A 75 14.06 2.12 -7.52
C ARG A 75 13.36 3.48 -7.65
N ARG A 76 12.96 4.11 -6.55
CA ARG A 76 12.04 5.26 -6.52
C ARG A 76 12.68 6.55 -6.00
N TRP A 77 14.00 6.61 -5.83
CA TRP A 77 14.69 7.80 -5.31
C TRP A 77 14.37 9.08 -6.09
N ASP A 78 14.25 8.97 -7.41
CA ASP A 78 14.06 10.11 -8.31
C ASP A 78 12.58 10.36 -8.66
N TYR A 79 11.65 9.65 -8.03
CA TYR A 79 10.23 9.90 -8.25
C TYR A 79 9.81 11.23 -7.61
N PRO A 80 8.92 12.01 -8.24
CA PRO A 80 8.29 13.15 -7.59
C PRO A 80 7.64 12.71 -6.27
N ASN A 81 7.87 13.47 -5.20
CA ASN A 81 7.34 13.17 -3.86
C ASN A 81 7.72 11.77 -3.34
N SER A 82 8.92 11.29 -3.70
CA SER A 82 9.44 10.00 -3.25
C SER A 82 9.47 9.91 -1.73
N ILE A 83 8.75 8.93 -1.18
CA ILE A 83 8.70 8.71 0.26
C ILE A 83 10.05 8.30 0.83
N ILE A 84 10.86 7.54 0.06
CA ILE A 84 12.17 7.13 0.55
C ILE A 84 13.14 8.30 0.61
N LYS A 85 13.02 9.24 -0.34
CA LYS A 85 13.77 10.50 -0.29
C LYS A 85 13.33 11.35 0.90
N ALA A 86 12.03 11.52 1.11
CA ALA A 86 11.49 12.27 2.24
C ALA A 86 11.91 11.67 3.60
N TYR A 87 11.88 10.34 3.72
CA TYR A 87 12.35 9.63 4.90
C TYR A 87 13.84 9.87 5.15
N THR A 88 14.68 9.64 4.14
CA THR A 88 16.13 9.70 4.31
C THR A 88 16.63 11.12 4.54
N GLU A 89 16.16 12.08 3.75
CA GLU A 89 16.63 13.47 3.83
C GLU A 89 15.95 14.25 4.96
N GLY A 90 14.66 14.01 5.20
CA GLY A 90 13.85 14.82 6.12
C GLY A 90 13.59 14.20 7.49
N ILE A 91 13.48 12.87 7.58
CA ILE A 91 13.21 12.18 8.87
C ILE A 91 14.52 11.74 9.51
N LEU A 92 15.37 11.04 8.76
CA LEU A 92 16.68 10.59 9.25
C LEU A 92 17.75 11.69 9.21
N MET A 93 17.49 12.80 8.51
CA MET A 93 18.44 13.90 8.32
C MET A 93 19.81 13.42 7.78
N ALA A 94 19.81 12.33 7.01
CA ALA A 94 21.03 11.69 6.51
C ALA A 94 21.64 12.40 5.28
N GLY A 95 21.13 13.57 4.92
CA GLY A 95 21.50 14.26 3.68
C GLY A 95 21.07 13.46 2.44
N LYS A 96 21.74 13.69 1.30
CA LYS A 96 21.39 13.07 0.00
C LYS A 96 21.89 11.63 -0.15
N MET A 97 22.01 10.89 0.95
CA MET A 97 22.45 9.50 0.94
C MET A 97 21.40 8.62 0.29
N ARG A 98 21.86 7.59 -0.43
CA ARG A 98 21.01 6.63 -1.12
C ARG A 98 21.60 5.24 -0.94
N GLY A 99 20.75 4.27 -0.70
CA GLY A 99 21.17 2.90 -0.45
C GLY A 99 20.01 1.98 -0.11
N LEU A 100 20.21 0.69 -0.31
CA LEU A 100 19.19 -0.32 0.03
C LEU A 100 18.95 -0.36 1.53
N GLU A 101 19.98 -0.10 2.34
CA GLU A 101 19.93 -0.03 3.79
C GLU A 101 18.89 0.99 4.31
N TYR A 102 18.78 2.17 3.68
CA TYR A 102 17.74 3.15 4.04
C TYR A 102 16.34 2.69 3.66
N CYS A 103 16.22 1.92 2.56
CA CYS A 103 14.95 1.35 2.14
C CYS A 103 14.50 0.23 3.08
N VAL A 104 15.46 -0.56 3.55
CA VAL A 104 15.25 -1.61 4.54
C VAL A 104 14.81 -1.00 5.87
N ASP A 105 15.55 -0.02 6.38
CA ASP A 105 15.23 0.70 7.60
C ASP A 105 13.85 1.38 7.54
N TYR A 106 13.50 1.98 6.39
CA TYR A 106 12.16 2.53 6.15
C TYR A 106 11.07 1.46 6.26
N VAL A 107 11.26 0.29 5.63
CA VAL A 107 10.27 -0.80 5.66
C VAL A 107 10.09 -1.32 7.08
N ASP A 108 11.18 -1.52 7.82
CA ASP A 108 11.13 -1.97 9.21
C ASP A 108 10.42 -0.94 10.09
N THR A 109 10.82 0.33 10.01
CA THR A 109 10.22 1.42 10.79
C THR A 109 8.72 1.54 10.55
N VAL A 110 8.28 1.50 9.29
CA VAL A 110 6.86 1.59 8.97
C VAL A 110 6.10 0.34 9.45
N THR A 111 6.69 -0.84 9.30
CA THR A 111 6.11 -2.12 9.73
C THR A 111 5.93 -2.13 11.25
N ASP A 112 6.98 -1.81 12.00
CA ASP A 112 6.98 -1.78 13.48
C ASP A 112 5.93 -0.79 14.00
N ASN A 113 5.83 0.39 13.38
CA ASN A 113 4.82 1.38 13.74
C ASN A 113 3.39 0.86 13.54
N ILE A 114 3.12 0.21 12.40
CA ILE A 114 1.81 -0.38 12.09
C ILE A 114 1.52 -1.52 13.07
N GLU A 115 2.44 -2.45 13.27
CA GLU A 115 2.26 -3.59 14.18
C GLU A 115 2.03 -3.13 15.62
N HIS A 116 2.80 -2.15 16.07
CA HIS A 116 2.59 -1.52 17.37
C HIS A 116 1.19 -0.91 17.47
N PHE A 117 0.76 -0.10 16.49
CA PHE A 117 -0.57 0.51 16.48
C PHE A 117 -1.70 -0.52 16.48
N LEU A 118 -1.54 -1.62 15.76
CA LEU A 118 -2.55 -2.66 15.61
C LEU A 118 -2.63 -3.59 16.81
N ARG A 119 -1.63 -3.65 17.71
CA ARG A 119 -1.50 -4.68 18.75
C ARG A 119 -2.78 -4.92 19.58
N ASP A 120 -3.53 -3.87 19.88
CA ASP A 120 -4.72 -3.85 20.73
C ASP A 120 -6.05 -3.67 19.96
N LYS A 121 -6.00 -3.64 18.63
CA LYS A 121 -7.19 -3.47 17.78
C LYS A 121 -7.92 -4.82 17.64
N PRO A 122 -9.22 -4.88 17.98
CA PRO A 122 -9.98 -6.14 17.91
C PRO A 122 -10.27 -6.54 16.46
N ASN A 123 -10.51 -5.56 15.60
CA ASN A 123 -10.89 -5.74 14.20
C ASN A 123 -9.68 -5.44 13.31
N LYS A 124 -8.87 -6.47 13.07
CA LYS A 124 -7.68 -6.35 12.22
C LYS A 124 -7.40 -7.61 11.41
N LEU A 125 -6.77 -7.44 10.27
CA LEU A 125 -6.27 -8.53 9.44
C LEU A 125 -4.92 -8.17 8.83
N VAL A 126 -4.00 -9.13 8.84
CA VAL A 126 -2.77 -9.07 8.05
C VAL A 126 -2.99 -9.92 6.80
N ILE A 127 -2.68 -9.37 5.63
CA ILE A 127 -2.77 -10.07 4.35
C ILE A 127 -1.43 -9.98 3.65
N ASP A 128 -0.80 -11.14 3.47
CA ASP A 128 0.40 -11.27 2.66
C ASP A 128 0.04 -11.20 1.17
N LEU A 129 0.73 -10.36 0.40
CA LEU A 129 0.49 -10.14 -1.03
C LEU A 129 0.78 -11.39 -1.87
N GLU A 130 1.64 -12.28 -1.37
CA GLU A 130 1.94 -13.59 -1.93
C GLU A 130 0.69 -14.51 -1.90
N GLU A 131 -0.19 -14.32 -0.92
CA GLU A 131 -1.41 -15.09 -0.68
C GLU A 131 -2.67 -14.21 -0.79
N ILE A 132 -2.61 -13.18 -1.65
CA ILE A 132 -3.58 -12.08 -1.66
C ILE A 132 -5.03 -12.52 -1.85
N LYS A 133 -5.29 -13.54 -2.69
CA LYS A 133 -6.65 -14.06 -2.91
C LYS A 133 -7.21 -14.72 -1.65
N THR A 134 -6.38 -15.50 -0.96
CA THR A 134 -6.75 -16.16 0.29
C THR A 134 -7.05 -15.11 1.37
N GLY A 135 -6.18 -14.11 1.51
CA GLY A 135 -6.39 -13.00 2.43
C GLY A 135 -7.62 -12.17 2.09
N PHE A 136 -7.86 -11.90 0.80
CA PHE A 136 -9.03 -11.15 0.36
C PHE A 136 -10.35 -11.86 0.65
N ARG A 137 -10.42 -13.19 0.48
CA ARG A 137 -11.60 -13.97 0.89
C ARG A 137 -11.87 -13.85 2.40
N LYS A 138 -10.82 -13.85 3.23
CA LYS A 138 -10.94 -13.64 4.68
C LYS A 138 -11.44 -12.24 4.99
N PHE A 139 -10.87 -11.22 4.34
CA PHE A 139 -11.31 -9.83 4.46
C PHE A 139 -12.79 -9.68 4.09
N TRP A 140 -13.18 -10.16 2.91
CA TRP A 140 -14.56 -10.12 2.41
C TRP A 140 -15.56 -10.66 3.43
N SER A 141 -15.28 -11.86 3.97
CA SER A 141 -16.11 -12.47 4.99
C SER A 141 -16.11 -11.67 6.30
N ALA A 142 -14.95 -11.20 6.76
CA ALA A 142 -14.80 -10.51 8.03
C ALA A 142 -15.54 -9.17 8.10
N ILE A 143 -15.66 -8.45 6.97
CA ILE A 143 -16.42 -7.19 6.91
C ILE A 143 -17.88 -7.38 6.49
N GLY A 144 -18.31 -8.62 6.23
CA GLY A 144 -19.65 -8.90 5.71
C GLY A 144 -19.90 -8.27 4.34
N ALA A 145 -18.90 -8.32 3.45
CA ALA A 145 -19.04 -7.77 2.11
C ALA A 145 -20.08 -8.54 1.29
N GLU A 146 -20.87 -7.80 0.53
CA GLU A 146 -21.85 -8.29 -0.43
C GLU A 146 -21.43 -7.88 -1.84
N GLY A 147 -21.85 -8.64 -2.86
CA GLY A 147 -21.50 -8.38 -4.27
C GLY A 147 -20.77 -9.53 -4.95
N ASP A 148 -20.01 -9.24 -6.00
CA ASP A 148 -19.36 -10.26 -6.85
C ASP A 148 -17.93 -10.57 -6.40
N LEU A 149 -17.82 -11.50 -5.44
CA LEU A 149 -16.53 -11.99 -4.96
C LEU A 149 -15.66 -12.60 -6.08
N GLN A 150 -16.25 -13.20 -7.11
CA GLN A 150 -15.45 -13.83 -8.17
C GLN A 150 -14.83 -12.78 -9.10
N ALA A 151 -15.61 -11.75 -9.48
CA ALA A 151 -15.09 -10.62 -10.23
C ALA A 151 -14.00 -9.88 -9.42
N ALA A 152 -14.23 -9.67 -8.13
CA ALA A 152 -13.24 -9.07 -7.23
C ALA A 152 -11.90 -9.83 -7.22
N LEU A 153 -11.96 -11.17 -7.14
CA LEU A 153 -10.75 -12.00 -7.14
C LEU A 153 -10.06 -12.04 -8.50
N HIS A 154 -10.79 -11.80 -9.60
CA HIS A 154 -10.22 -11.73 -10.92
C HIS A 154 -9.32 -10.49 -11.13
N GLU A 155 -9.62 -9.37 -10.46
CA GLU A 155 -8.74 -8.19 -10.46
C GLU A 155 -7.30 -8.53 -10.02
N MET A 156 -7.16 -9.55 -9.17
CA MET A 156 -5.88 -9.99 -8.61
C MET A 156 -5.04 -10.81 -9.60
N ASP A 157 -5.65 -11.37 -10.65
CA ASP A 157 -4.96 -12.13 -11.69
C ASP A 157 -4.14 -11.23 -12.63
N HIS A 158 -4.56 -9.98 -12.79
CA HIS A 158 -3.90 -9.03 -13.68
C HIS A 158 -2.50 -8.60 -13.19
N HIS A 159 -2.18 -8.78 -11.90
CA HIS A 159 -0.91 -8.34 -11.33
C HIS A 159 0.23 -9.36 -11.48
N TYR A 160 -0.07 -10.66 -11.62
CA TYR A 160 0.96 -11.68 -11.88
C TYR A 160 1.62 -11.49 -13.26
N ASN A 161 0.94 -10.82 -14.20
CA ASN A 161 1.41 -10.62 -15.58
C ASN A 161 2.18 -9.32 -15.85
N ARG A 162 2.54 -8.51 -14.83
CA ARG A 162 3.36 -7.30 -15.03
C ARG A 162 4.77 -7.43 -14.44
N SER A 163 5.59 -8.26 -15.08
CA SER A 163 6.93 -7.80 -15.45
C SER A 163 6.95 -7.62 -16.97
N LYS A 164 6.93 -6.37 -17.46
CA LYS A 164 7.48 -6.14 -18.79
C LYS A 164 8.97 -6.42 -18.63
N LYS A 165 9.45 -7.54 -19.17
CA LYS A 165 10.88 -7.77 -19.40
C LYS A 165 11.40 -6.48 -20.05
N ASN A 166 12.30 -5.77 -19.36
CA ASN A 166 13.04 -4.69 -19.98
C ASN A 166 13.64 -5.25 -21.27
N GLY A 167 13.32 -4.63 -22.42
CA GLY A 167 13.74 -5.11 -23.73
C GLY A 167 15.22 -5.48 -23.73
N THR A 168 15.56 -6.56 -24.43
CA THR A 168 16.92 -7.11 -24.44
C THR A 168 17.91 -6.05 -24.95
N LEU A 169 19.19 -6.18 -24.56
CA LEU A 169 20.27 -5.26 -24.94
C LEU A 169 20.28 -4.92 -26.45
N ILE A 170 19.90 -5.91 -27.27
CA ILE A 170 19.77 -5.81 -28.74
C ILE A 170 18.72 -4.77 -29.17
N GLN A 171 17.59 -4.64 -28.45
CA GLN A 171 16.56 -3.64 -28.75
C GLN A 171 16.99 -2.22 -28.35
N ARG A 172 17.86 -2.07 -27.35
CA ARG A 172 18.42 -0.76 -26.97
C ARG A 172 19.45 -0.25 -27.97
N ILE A 173 20.26 -1.15 -28.53
CA ILE A 173 21.27 -0.81 -29.55
C ILE A 173 20.60 -0.37 -30.86
N LYS A 174 19.52 -1.04 -31.29
CA LYS A 174 18.77 -0.64 -32.51
C LYS A 174 18.20 0.77 -32.45
N ASN A 175 17.83 1.27 -31.27
CA ASN A 175 17.28 2.63 -31.11
C ASN A 175 18.36 3.72 -31.06
N LEU A 176 19.63 3.37 -30.89
CA LEU A 176 20.76 4.32 -30.90
C LEU A 176 21.36 4.52 -32.29
N VAL A 177 21.23 3.53 -33.18
CA VAL A 177 21.79 3.58 -34.54
C VAL A 177 20.87 4.27 -35.54
N ASN A 178 19.58 4.46 -35.20
CA ASN A 178 18.59 5.15 -36.03
C ASN A 178 18.34 6.61 -35.60
N ARG A 179 19.35 7.31 -35.07
CA ARG A 179 19.32 8.77 -34.87
C ARG A 179 20.40 9.43 -35.69
#